data_AF-A0A1H8DIN0-F1
#
_entry.id   AF-A0A1H8DIN0-F1
#
_cell.length_a   1.000
_cell.length_b   1.000
_cell.length_c   1.000
_cell.angle_alpha   90.00
_cell.angle_beta   90.00
_cell.angle_gamma   90.00
#
_symmetry.space_group_name_H-M   'P 1'
#
loop_
_entity.id
_entity.type
_entity.pdbx_description
1 polymer ?
#
loop_
_entity_poly.entity_id
_entity_poly.type
_entity_poly.pdbx_seq_one_letter_code
_entity_poly.pdbx_strand_id
1 'polypeptide(L)'
;MELVKQNAERGITSHWNNKFKIEIKDPQCGTKVLPIVYKPVYVESGEHYVLKVHKKSDREQVFENVVDVSLGTTDWTHAHEFGHCCGLPDEYSYTDGVDETVKYYKPDGTLSEAISAPFDGKDPKAADATIMAAYGCTIVKPRHAWNIAIEVQELLRAKIGRKITCDII
;
A
#
# COMPACT_ATOMS: atom_id res chain seq x y z
N MET A 1 18.58 -14.36 -6.52
CA MET A 1 18.47 -12.98 -6.02
C MET A 1 17.89 -12.06 -7.08
N GLU A 2 18.44 -12.03 -8.30
CA GLU A 2 17.92 -11.22 -9.41
C GLU A 2 16.43 -11.47 -9.74
N LEU A 3 16.03 -12.75 -9.84
CA LEU A 3 14.63 -13.11 -10.09
C LEU A 3 13.66 -12.57 -9.02
N VAL A 4 14.08 -12.55 -7.75
CA VAL A 4 13.25 -12.05 -6.64
C VAL A 4 13.04 -10.53 -6.77
N LYS A 5 14.11 -9.80 -7.12
CA LYS A 5 14.01 -8.36 -7.40
C LYS A 5 13.07 -8.08 -8.57
N GLN A 6 13.17 -8.88 -9.65
CA GLN A 6 12.30 -8.76 -10.81
C GLN A 6 10.84 -9.09 -10.48
N ASN A 7 10.58 -10.10 -9.65
CA ASN A 7 9.22 -10.39 -9.17
C ASN A 7 8.65 -9.23 -8.36
N ALA A 8 9.45 -8.65 -7.46
CA ALA A 8 9.03 -7.50 -6.67
C ALA A 8 8.71 -6.28 -7.55
N GLU A 9 9.61 -5.92 -8.47
CA GLU A 9 9.40 -4.83 -9.41
C GLU A 9 8.17 -5.05 -10.30
N ARG A 10 7.97 -6.28 -10.77
CA ARG A 10 6.78 -6.64 -11.57
C ARG A 10 5.51 -6.48 -10.75
N GLY A 11 5.45 -7.04 -9.55
CA GLY A 11 4.29 -6.93 -8.67
C GLY A 11 3.91 -5.48 -8.38
N ILE A 12 4.90 -4.64 -8.07
CA ILE A 12 4.69 -3.20 -7.85
C ILE A 12 4.16 -2.53 -9.13
N THR A 13 4.76 -2.84 -10.27
CA THR A 13 4.39 -2.23 -11.55
C THR A 13 2.99 -2.66 -12.02
N SER A 14 2.63 -3.93 -11.87
CA SER A 14 1.34 -4.48 -12.35
C SER A 14 0.17 -4.12 -11.43
N HIS A 15 0.41 -4.06 -10.12
CA HIS A 15 -0.66 -3.96 -9.13
C HIS A 15 -0.78 -2.59 -8.46
N TRP A 16 0.27 -1.77 -8.45
CA TRP A 16 0.26 -0.46 -7.77
C TRP A 16 0.43 0.74 -8.71
N ASN A 17 1.30 0.64 -9.71
CA ASN A 17 1.60 1.78 -10.58
C ASN A 17 0.41 2.18 -11.46
N ASN A 18 0.19 3.49 -11.56
CA ASN A 18 -0.90 4.11 -12.33
C ASN A 18 -2.31 3.68 -11.89
N LYS A 19 -2.46 3.12 -10.68
CA LYS A 19 -3.78 2.80 -10.11
C LYS A 19 -4.44 3.98 -9.39
N PHE A 20 -3.64 4.98 -9.04
CA PHE A 20 -4.08 6.15 -8.29
C PHE A 20 -3.58 7.43 -8.95
N LYS A 21 -4.38 8.48 -8.82
CA LYS A 21 -3.93 9.85 -9.04
C LYS A 21 -4.20 10.65 -7.79
N ILE A 22 -3.38 11.66 -7.55
CA ILE A 22 -3.62 12.67 -6.53
C ILE A 22 -4.20 13.92 -7.18
N GLU A 23 -5.35 14.35 -6.70
CA GLU A 23 -5.94 15.63 -7.02
C GLU A 23 -5.47 16.66 -5.98
N ILE A 24 -4.88 17.75 -6.44
CA ILE A 24 -4.36 18.84 -5.61
C ILE A 24 -5.16 20.09 -5.95
N LYS A 25 -5.85 20.67 -4.96
CA LYS A 25 -6.60 21.91 -5.12
C LYS A 25 -5.91 23.04 -4.36
N ASP A 26 -5.43 24.01 -5.12
CA ASP A 26 -4.91 25.27 -4.60
C ASP A 26 -5.92 26.38 -4.95
N PRO A 27 -6.40 27.16 -3.96
CA PRO A 27 -7.36 28.23 -4.21
C PRO A 27 -6.85 29.34 -5.15
N GLN A 28 -5.54 29.50 -5.30
CA GLN A 28 -4.93 30.50 -6.19
C GLN A 28 -4.44 29.91 -7.52
N CYS A 29 -4.02 28.65 -7.55
CA CYS A 29 -3.45 28.02 -8.74
C CYS A 29 -4.41 27.06 -9.46
N GLY A 30 -5.59 26.79 -8.90
CA GLY A 30 -6.57 25.87 -9.44
C GLY A 30 -6.29 24.42 -9.06
N THR A 31 -6.77 23.49 -9.90
CA THR A 31 -6.66 22.05 -9.65
C THR A 31 -5.58 21.42 -10.52
N LYS A 32 -4.74 20.57 -9.93
CA LYS A 32 -3.75 19.75 -10.63
C LYS A 32 -3.95 18.30 -10.28
N VAL A 33 -3.87 17.43 -11.28
CA VAL A 33 -3.95 15.97 -11.10
C VAL A 33 -2.63 15.36 -11.52
N LEU A 34 -2.05 14.53 -10.65
CA LEU A 34 -0.77 13.86 -10.88
C LEU A 34 -0.90 12.34 -10.66
N PRO A 35 -0.26 11.50 -11.49
CA PRO A 35 -0.24 10.06 -11.25
C PRO A 35 0.66 9.73 -10.04
N ILE A 36 0.27 8.70 -9.29
CA ILE A 36 1.14 8.10 -8.27
C ILE A 36 1.89 6.93 -8.91
N VAL A 37 3.22 6.94 -8.75
CA VAL A 37 4.11 5.91 -9.27
C VAL A 37 5.08 5.52 -8.15
N TYR A 38 5.07 4.23 -7.84
CA TYR A 38 5.99 3.58 -6.93
C TYR A 38 7.21 3.06 -7.70
N LYS A 39 8.39 3.44 -7.23
CA LYS A 39 9.67 3.03 -7.82
C LYS A 39 10.58 2.50 -6.72
N PRO A 40 10.66 1.16 -6.53
CA PRO A 40 11.66 0.60 -5.63
C PRO A 40 13.06 0.91 -6.16
N VAL A 41 13.97 1.24 -5.25
CA VAL A 41 15.38 1.48 -5.57
C VAL A 41 16.22 0.57 -4.67
N TYR A 42 17.03 -0.29 -5.28
CA TYR A 42 17.96 -1.12 -4.54
C TYR A 42 19.25 -0.34 -4.30
N VAL A 43 19.59 -0.17 -3.03
CA VAL A 43 20.76 0.60 -2.58
C VAL A 43 21.71 -0.29 -1.78
N GLU A 44 22.96 0.12 -1.66
CA GLU A 44 23.95 -0.56 -0.82
C GLU A 44 23.92 -0.08 0.64
N SER A 45 23.37 1.11 0.90
CA SER A 45 23.18 1.67 2.24
C SER A 45 22.11 2.77 2.24
N GLY A 46 21.53 3.05 3.41
CA GLY A 46 20.47 4.06 3.57
C GLY A 46 19.09 3.57 3.13
N GLU A 47 18.92 2.25 3.12
CA GLU A 47 17.67 1.59 2.78
C GLU A 47 16.57 1.84 3.81
N HIS A 48 15.34 2.01 3.33
CA HIS A 48 14.16 2.05 4.20
C HIS A 48 13.73 0.65 4.63
N TYR A 49 13.97 -0.36 3.78
CA TYR A 49 13.63 -1.75 4.01
C TYR A 49 14.73 -2.69 3.50
N VAL A 50 14.93 -3.80 4.19
CA VAL A 50 15.84 -4.89 3.82
C VAL A 50 15.04 -6.07 3.29
N LEU A 51 15.31 -6.48 2.05
CA LEU A 51 14.71 -7.68 1.46
C LEU A 51 15.53 -8.91 1.87
N LYS A 52 15.01 -9.71 2.79
CA LYS A 52 15.66 -10.93 3.28
C LYS A 52 15.13 -12.15 2.53
N VAL A 53 15.99 -12.76 1.72
CA VAL A 53 15.62 -13.84 0.80
C VAL A 53 16.03 -15.21 1.35
N HIS A 54 15.03 -16.04 1.64
CA HIS A 54 15.19 -17.42 2.09
C HIS A 54 15.08 -18.39 0.91
N LYS A 55 15.65 -19.60 1.07
CA LYS A 55 15.46 -20.67 0.08
C LYS A 55 14.00 -21.14 0.06
N LYS A 56 13.40 -21.27 1.24
CA LYS A 56 11.98 -21.53 1.51
C LYS A 56 11.62 -20.71 2.75
N SER A 57 10.47 -20.06 2.73
CA SER A 57 9.88 -19.46 3.93
C SER A 57 8.58 -20.19 4.24
N ASP A 58 8.27 -20.29 5.53
CA ASP A 58 6.94 -20.77 5.96
C ASP A 58 5.88 -19.67 5.76
N ARG A 59 6.32 -18.40 5.70
CA ARG A 59 5.46 -17.24 5.48
C ARG A 59 6.24 -16.02 4.99
N GLU A 60 5.73 -15.36 3.96
CA GLU A 60 6.14 -14.01 3.58
C GLU A 60 5.49 -12.96 4.50
N GLN A 61 6.26 -11.94 4.89
CA GLN A 61 5.79 -10.88 5.78
C GLN A 61 6.70 -9.64 5.75
N VAL A 62 6.15 -8.50 6.14
CA VAL A 62 6.91 -7.31 6.57
C VAL A 62 6.87 -7.20 8.09
N PHE A 63 8.05 -7.21 8.72
CA PHE A 63 8.20 -6.94 10.15
C PHE A 63 9.26 -5.86 10.35
N GLU A 64 8.89 -4.79 11.05
CA GLU A 64 9.70 -3.57 11.15
C GLU A 64 10.16 -3.07 9.77
N ASN A 65 11.45 -3.09 9.50
CA ASN A 65 12.05 -2.71 8.23
C ASN A 65 12.53 -3.92 7.41
N VAL A 66 12.09 -5.13 7.71
CA VAL A 66 12.50 -6.35 7.00
C VAL A 66 11.33 -6.92 6.22
N VAL A 67 11.57 -7.21 4.94
CA VAL A 67 10.65 -7.92 4.05
C VAL A 67 11.18 -9.34 3.89
N ASP A 68 10.58 -10.29 4.60
CA ASP A 68 10.94 -11.71 4.54
C ASP A 68 10.25 -12.37 3.35
N VAL A 69 11.05 -12.90 2.41
CA VAL A 69 10.57 -13.55 1.19
C VAL A 69 11.34 -14.83 0.90
N SER A 70 10.79 -15.67 0.03
CA SER A 70 11.43 -16.87 -0.47
C SER A 70 11.80 -16.75 -1.95
N LEU A 71 12.64 -17.67 -2.45
CA LEU A 71 12.93 -17.75 -3.89
C LEU A 71 11.69 -18.05 -4.76
N GLY A 72 10.65 -18.62 -4.14
CA GLY A 72 9.37 -18.96 -4.81
C GLY A 72 8.29 -17.88 -4.65
N THR A 73 8.58 -16.77 -3.97
CA THR A 73 7.60 -15.71 -3.73
C THR A 73 7.10 -15.12 -5.06
N THR A 74 5.78 -15.05 -5.17
CA THR A 74 5.10 -14.57 -6.39
C THR A 74 5.15 -13.05 -6.48
N ASP A 75 4.93 -12.52 -7.68
CA ASP A 75 4.76 -11.09 -7.91
C ASP A 75 3.56 -10.52 -7.14
N TRP A 76 2.45 -11.27 -7.05
CA TRP A 76 1.32 -10.90 -6.22
C TRP A 76 1.70 -10.76 -4.75
N THR A 77 2.40 -11.75 -4.17
CA THR A 77 2.83 -11.70 -2.77
C THR A 77 3.76 -10.52 -2.54
N HIS A 78 4.72 -10.27 -3.42
CA HIS A 78 5.55 -9.08 -3.32
C HIS A 78 4.75 -7.77 -3.38
N ALA A 79 3.69 -7.71 -4.19
CA ALA A 79 2.82 -6.54 -4.24
C ALA A 79 2.02 -6.36 -2.95
N HIS A 80 1.55 -7.45 -2.33
CA HIS A 80 0.90 -7.42 -1.03
C HIS A 80 1.85 -6.88 0.05
N GLU A 81 3.04 -7.47 0.18
CA GLU A 81 4.06 -7.02 1.15
C GLU A 81 4.50 -5.58 0.91
N PHE A 82 4.56 -5.14 -0.36
CA PHE A 82 4.86 -3.74 -0.69
C PHE A 82 3.79 -2.77 -0.14
N GLY A 83 2.54 -3.20 -0.05
CA GLY A 83 1.47 -2.45 0.61
C GLY A 83 1.83 -2.15 2.07
N HIS A 84 2.34 -3.14 2.80
CA HIS A 84 2.80 -2.95 4.18
C HIS A 84 3.99 -2.00 4.27
N CYS A 85 4.93 -2.05 3.32
CA CYS A 85 6.02 -1.07 3.26
C CYS A 85 5.52 0.38 3.13
N CYS A 86 4.33 0.57 2.54
CA CYS A 86 3.66 1.85 2.42
C CYS A 86 2.72 2.18 3.61
N GLY A 87 2.76 1.40 4.69
CA GLY A 87 1.95 1.63 5.88
C GLY A 87 0.51 1.14 5.78
N LEU A 88 0.20 0.23 4.85
CA LEU A 88 -1.13 -0.36 4.75
C LEU A 88 -1.22 -1.58 5.69
N PRO A 89 -2.25 -1.67 6.55
CA PRO A 89 -2.50 -2.87 7.33
C PRO A 89 -3.10 -3.97 6.45
N ASP A 90 -3.03 -5.21 6.93
CA ASP A 90 -3.90 -6.27 6.47
C ASP A 90 -5.37 -5.90 6.72
N GLU A 91 -6.22 -6.20 5.74
CA GLU A 91 -7.68 -6.10 5.84
C GLU A 91 -8.28 -7.47 6.19
N TYR A 92 -7.58 -8.25 7.02
CA TYR A 92 -7.98 -9.56 7.55
C TYR A 92 -7.36 -9.83 8.92
N SER A 93 -7.90 -10.82 9.64
CA SER A 93 -7.46 -11.20 10.98
C SER A 93 -6.63 -12.48 11.00
N TYR A 94 -5.71 -12.55 11.96
CA TYR A 94 -4.94 -13.74 12.30
C TYR A 94 -5.57 -14.57 13.43
N THR A 95 -6.66 -14.09 14.04
CA THR A 95 -7.28 -14.71 15.20
C THR A 95 -8.63 -15.31 14.81
N ASP A 96 -8.74 -16.64 14.90
CA ASP A 96 -10.00 -17.33 14.64
C ASP A 96 -11.08 -16.93 15.65
N GLY A 97 -12.31 -16.77 15.18
CA GLY A 97 -13.46 -16.35 15.97
C GLY A 97 -13.48 -14.87 16.39
N VAL A 98 -12.61 -14.02 15.84
CA VAL A 98 -12.59 -12.57 16.11
C VAL A 98 -13.01 -11.79 14.86
N ASP A 99 -14.04 -10.96 15.01
CA ASP A 99 -14.46 -10.01 13.98
C ASP A 99 -13.66 -8.71 14.12
N GLU A 100 -12.49 -8.67 13.50
CA GLU A 100 -11.68 -7.44 13.46
C GLU A 100 -12.17 -6.48 12.38
N THR A 101 -11.82 -5.20 12.56
CA THR A 101 -12.11 -4.17 11.56
C THR A 101 -10.93 -3.23 11.39
N VAL A 102 -10.81 -2.70 10.17
CA VAL A 102 -9.79 -1.71 9.82
C VAL A 102 -10.45 -0.38 9.49
N LYS A 103 -9.82 0.71 9.92
CA LYS A 103 -10.16 2.07 9.51
C LYS A 103 -8.91 2.78 9.01
N TYR A 104 -9.10 3.63 8.02
CA TYR A 104 -8.04 4.46 7.46
C TYR A 104 -8.32 5.93 7.76
N TYR A 105 -7.26 6.70 7.99
CA TYR A 105 -7.37 8.16 7.95
C TYR A 105 -7.53 8.62 6.51
N LYS A 106 -8.53 9.48 6.30
CA LYS A 106 -8.75 10.18 5.03
C LYS A 106 -7.89 11.44 4.99
N PRO A 107 -7.63 12.01 3.80
CA PRO A 107 -6.84 13.23 3.64
C PRO A 107 -7.42 14.48 4.33
N ASP A 108 -8.72 14.46 4.66
CA ASP A 108 -9.39 15.50 5.43
C ASP A 108 -9.21 15.37 6.95
N GLY A 109 -8.52 14.33 7.42
CA GLY A 109 -8.27 14.03 8.83
C GLY A 109 -9.34 13.18 9.51
N THR A 110 -10.42 12.82 8.82
CA THR A 110 -11.48 11.95 9.37
C THR A 110 -11.15 10.47 9.18
N LEU A 111 -11.77 9.59 9.97
CA LEU A 111 -11.66 8.14 9.76
C LEU A 111 -12.64 7.66 8.68
N SER A 112 -12.27 6.59 7.98
CA SER A 112 -13.17 5.83 7.13
C SER A 112 -14.23 5.07 7.92
N GLU A 113 -15.25 4.61 7.20
CA GLU A 113 -16.09 3.53 7.69
C GLU A 113 -15.23 2.30 8.03
N ALA A 114 -15.69 1.52 9.00
CA ALA A 114 -15.05 0.28 9.38
C ALA A 114 -15.15 -0.73 8.22
N ILE A 115 -14.01 -1.35 7.90
CA ILE A 115 -13.91 -2.41 6.89
C ILE A 115 -13.80 -3.72 7.65
N SER A 116 -14.66 -4.68 7.33
CA SER A 116 -14.58 -6.02 7.89
C SER A 116 -13.25 -6.68 7.52
N ALA A 117 -12.56 -7.23 8.52
CA ALA A 117 -11.30 -7.95 8.41
C ALA A 117 -11.50 -9.37 8.99
N PRO A 118 -12.13 -10.28 8.24
CA PRO A 118 -12.44 -11.62 8.74
C PRO A 118 -11.16 -12.44 8.93
N PHE A 119 -11.24 -13.48 9.76
CA PHE A 119 -10.18 -14.47 9.93
C PHE A 119 -9.78 -15.10 8.59
N ASP A 120 -8.47 -15.17 8.33
CA ASP A 120 -7.86 -15.78 7.14
C ASP A 120 -8.25 -15.13 5.80
N GLY A 121 -8.78 -13.90 5.86
CA GLY A 121 -9.08 -13.10 4.69
C GLY A 121 -10.43 -13.38 4.05
N LYS A 122 -10.67 -12.64 2.97
CA LYS A 122 -11.92 -12.70 2.20
C LYS A 122 -11.80 -13.68 1.05
N ASP A 123 -12.95 -14.13 0.54
CA ASP A 123 -13.00 -14.71 -0.81
C ASP A 123 -12.47 -13.64 -1.81
N PRO A 124 -11.45 -13.94 -2.63
CA PRO A 124 -10.91 -12.98 -3.60
C PRO A 124 -11.94 -12.52 -4.65
N LYS A 125 -13.09 -13.19 -4.77
CA LYS A 125 -14.22 -12.81 -5.63
C LYS A 125 -15.27 -11.95 -4.92
N ALA A 126 -15.16 -11.73 -3.60
CA ALA A 126 -16.06 -10.85 -2.87
C ALA A 126 -15.96 -9.41 -3.41
N ALA A 127 -17.08 -8.69 -3.43
CA ALA A 127 -17.17 -7.36 -4.05
C ALA A 127 -16.27 -6.30 -3.38
N ASP A 128 -15.96 -6.51 -2.10
CA ASP A 128 -15.10 -5.67 -1.27
C ASP A 128 -13.70 -6.27 -1.03
N ALA A 129 -13.38 -7.40 -1.67
CA ALA A 129 -12.04 -7.97 -1.63
C ALA A 129 -11.02 -7.02 -2.28
N THR A 130 -9.84 -6.98 -1.70
CA THR A 130 -8.70 -6.22 -2.20
C THR A 130 -7.42 -7.01 -2.05
N ILE A 131 -6.34 -6.51 -2.64
CA ILE A 131 -4.99 -7.06 -2.46
C ILE A 131 -4.58 -7.15 -0.98
N MET A 132 -5.10 -6.26 -0.12
CA MET A 132 -4.81 -6.28 1.31
C MET A 132 -5.77 -7.18 2.10
N ALA A 133 -6.83 -7.72 1.49
CA ALA A 133 -7.88 -8.48 2.18
C ALA A 133 -7.95 -9.96 1.79
N ALA A 134 -7.43 -10.34 0.63
CA ALA A 134 -7.65 -11.67 0.06
C ALA A 134 -6.49 -12.12 -0.82
N TYR A 135 -5.99 -13.34 -0.57
CA TYR A 135 -4.96 -13.96 -1.38
C TYR A 135 -5.37 -14.06 -2.86
N GLY A 136 -4.51 -13.59 -3.76
CA GLY A 136 -4.74 -13.58 -5.20
C GLY A 136 -5.67 -12.48 -5.72
N CYS A 137 -6.27 -11.65 -4.85
CA CYS A 137 -7.05 -10.49 -5.30
C CYS A 137 -6.13 -9.35 -5.74
N THR A 138 -6.37 -8.74 -6.90
CA THR A 138 -5.52 -7.66 -7.45
C THR A 138 -6.18 -6.29 -7.40
N ILE A 139 -7.37 -6.21 -6.79
CA ILE A 139 -8.12 -4.97 -6.67
C ILE A 139 -7.47 -4.09 -5.60
N VAL A 140 -7.23 -2.83 -5.96
CA VAL A 140 -6.81 -1.79 -5.02
C VAL A 140 -7.90 -0.72 -4.90
N LYS A 141 -7.90 0.04 -3.81
CA LYS A 141 -8.94 1.05 -3.52
C LYS A 141 -8.28 2.38 -3.10
N PRO A 142 -8.93 3.54 -3.31
CA PRO A 142 -8.33 4.85 -3.01
C PRO A 142 -7.71 4.99 -1.61
N ARG A 143 -8.31 4.32 -0.61
CA ARG A 143 -7.81 4.27 0.77
C ARG A 143 -6.36 3.76 0.90
N HIS A 144 -5.91 2.94 -0.04
CA HIS A 144 -4.55 2.41 -0.07
C HIS A 144 -3.49 3.44 -0.50
N ALA A 145 -3.89 4.66 -0.85
CA ALA A 145 -2.98 5.77 -1.14
C ALA A 145 -3.31 7.04 -0.36
N TRP A 146 -4.26 7.02 0.59
CA TRP A 146 -4.63 8.22 1.35
C TRP A 146 -3.49 8.79 2.19
N ASN A 147 -2.59 7.94 2.70
CA ASN A 147 -1.36 8.38 3.36
C ASN A 147 -0.51 9.28 2.44
N ILE A 148 -0.39 8.97 1.15
CA ILE A 148 0.35 9.81 0.20
C ILE A 148 -0.33 11.18 0.04
N ALA A 149 -1.66 11.22 -0.05
CA ALA A 149 -2.39 12.47 -0.13
C ALA A 149 -2.24 13.32 1.15
N ILE A 150 -2.20 12.69 2.32
CA ILE A 150 -1.92 13.36 3.61
C ILE A 150 -0.52 13.99 3.58
N GLU A 151 0.51 13.21 3.28
CA GLU A 151 1.91 13.68 3.25
C GLU A 151 2.13 14.81 2.23
N VAL A 152 1.57 14.67 1.02
CA VAL A 152 1.66 15.72 -0.01
C VAL A 152 0.93 16.99 0.44
N GLN A 153 -0.24 16.85 1.05
CA GLN A 153 -1.00 17.98 1.57
C GLN A 153 -0.20 18.73 2.65
N GLU A 154 0.41 18.01 3.59
CA GLU A 154 1.24 18.60 4.65
C GLU A 154 2.47 19.30 4.09
N LEU A 155 3.20 18.65 3.17
CA LEU A 155 4.35 19.23 2.50
C LEU A 155 3.99 20.53 1.76
N LEU A 156 2.93 20.52 0.97
CA LEU A 156 2.52 21.69 0.18
C LEU A 156 2.04 22.84 1.09
N ARG A 157 1.27 22.54 2.13
CA ARG A 157 0.85 23.55 3.13
C ARG A 157 2.07 24.19 3.80
N ALA A 158 3.04 23.38 4.22
CA ALA A 158 4.26 23.86 4.87
C ALA A 158 5.12 24.72 3.93
N LYS A 159 5.26 24.34 2.65
CA LYS A 159 6.11 25.04 1.68
C LYS A 159 5.47 26.29 1.07
N ILE A 160 4.16 26.28 0.84
CA ILE A 160 3.44 27.38 0.18
C ILE A 160 2.87 28.36 1.22
N GLY A 161 2.61 27.91 2.46
CA GLY A 161 2.10 28.76 3.54
C GLY A 161 0.60 29.06 3.45
N ARG A 162 -0.18 28.20 2.79
CA ARG A 162 -1.65 28.34 2.67
C ARG A 162 -2.36 27.01 2.64
N LYS A 163 -3.68 27.04 2.80
CA LYS A 163 -4.52 25.85 2.75
C LYS A 163 -4.54 25.26 1.33
N ILE A 164 -3.96 24.07 1.21
CA ILE A 164 -4.07 23.17 0.06
C ILE A 164 -4.88 21.95 0.47
N THR A 165 -5.71 21.41 -0.41
CA THR A 165 -6.37 20.12 -0.18
C THR A 165 -5.92 19.10 -1.20
N CYS A 166 -5.65 17.88 -0.75
CA CYS A 166 -5.29 16.76 -1.60
C CYS A 166 -6.23 15.59 -1.38
N ASP A 167 -6.55 14.84 -2.43
CA ASP A 167 -7.31 13.58 -2.32
C ASP A 167 -6.86 12.58 -3.41
N ILE A 168 -7.24 11.31 -3.24
CA ILE A 168 -6.97 10.24 -4.19
C ILE A 168 -8.18 10.01 -5.10
N ILE A 169 -7.93 9.99 -6.41
CA ILE A 169 -8.93 9.72 -7.45
C ILE A 169 -8.49 8.58 -8.39
#